data_AF-A0A2N3KTB1-F1
#
_entry.id   AF-A0A2N3KTB1-F1
#
_cell.length_a   1.000
_cell.length_b   1.000
_cell.length_c   1.000
_cell.angle_alpha   90.00
_cell.angle_beta   90.00
_cell.angle_gamma   90.00
#
_symmetry.space_group_name_H-M   'P 1'
#
loop_
_entity.id
_entity.type
_entity.pdbx_description
1 polymer ?
#
loop_
_entity_poly.entity_id
_entity_poly.type
_entity_poly.pdbx_seq_one_letter_code
_entity_poly.pdbx_strand_id
1 'polypeptide(L)'
;MQNPFLDRLQAAAQQSTRPRFASALILVLLAHAKTDGKIDASRAELAAAVDRSHAYPARHQARAERLGQKQQELDLYLATLEQKHAKGDMSYGELKQARECAIDSFLKEVRSPTLANVSRVINEFIRAGMLSARYIDAQGEFYDTPAKGRIAEYRLTPPPSAQLSRLPDAASQNKSSIRKSFAQKPGNDAQQAPFGWSAGIKQLDLL
;
A
#
# COMPACT_ATOMS: atom_id res chain seq x y z
N MET A 1 -3.31 -2.72 -24.68
CA MET A 1 -2.09 -3.56 -24.74
C MET A 1 -1.57 -3.73 -23.31
N GLN A 2 -1.22 -4.96 -22.91
CA GLN A 2 -0.93 -5.36 -21.52
C GLN A 2 0.43 -4.81 -21.07
N ASN A 3 0.50 -4.26 -19.85
CA ASN A 3 1.76 -3.76 -19.29
C ASN A 3 2.73 -4.95 -19.08
N PRO A 4 3.98 -4.88 -19.59
CA PRO A 4 4.90 -6.02 -19.63
C PRO A 4 5.35 -6.52 -18.25
N PHE A 5 5.12 -5.73 -17.20
CA PHE A 5 5.37 -6.11 -15.82
C PHE A 5 4.12 -6.68 -15.14
N LEU A 6 2.92 -6.34 -15.62
CA LEU A 6 1.67 -6.56 -14.91
C LEU A 6 1.40 -8.04 -14.67
N ASP A 7 1.53 -8.89 -15.68
CA ASP A 7 1.18 -10.31 -15.54
C ASP A 7 2.12 -11.03 -14.55
N ARG A 8 3.42 -10.73 -14.60
CA ARG A 8 4.42 -11.26 -13.65
C ARG A 8 4.18 -10.75 -12.23
N LEU A 9 3.93 -9.46 -12.10
CA LEU A 9 3.61 -8.85 -10.81
C LEU A 9 2.33 -9.45 -10.23
N GLN A 10 1.28 -9.61 -11.04
CA GLN A 10 0.02 -10.22 -10.60
C GLN A 10 0.22 -11.67 -10.15
N ALA A 11 0.98 -12.47 -10.90
CA ALA A 11 1.34 -13.83 -10.50
C ALA A 11 2.08 -13.83 -9.14
N ALA A 12 3.05 -12.94 -8.96
CA ALA A 12 3.77 -12.79 -7.70
C ALA A 12 2.85 -12.31 -6.56
N ALA A 13 1.87 -11.44 -6.82
CA ALA A 13 0.90 -11.02 -5.82
C ALA A 13 0.01 -12.18 -5.36
N GLN A 14 -0.39 -13.10 -6.24
CA GLN A 14 -1.18 -14.26 -5.82
C GLN A 14 -0.39 -15.19 -4.88
N GLN A 15 0.94 -15.17 -4.97
CA GLN A 15 1.83 -15.93 -4.09
C GLN A 15 2.22 -15.16 -2.81
N SER A 16 1.79 -13.90 -2.66
CA SER A 16 2.04 -13.10 -1.47
C SER A 16 1.30 -13.67 -0.26
N THR A 17 1.84 -13.42 0.93
CA THR A 17 1.10 -13.66 2.18
C THR A 17 -0.16 -12.79 2.31
N ARG A 18 -0.30 -11.75 1.46
CA ARG A 18 -1.42 -10.81 1.45
C ARG A 18 -1.88 -10.51 0.01
N PRO A 19 -2.49 -11.48 -0.69
CA PRO A 19 -2.69 -11.40 -2.14
C PRO A 19 -3.54 -10.19 -2.57
N ARG A 20 -4.63 -9.91 -1.86
CA ARG A 20 -5.49 -8.74 -2.16
C ARG A 20 -4.76 -7.41 -1.99
N PHE A 21 -3.94 -7.29 -0.94
CA PHE A 21 -3.16 -6.08 -0.68
C PHE A 21 -2.03 -5.94 -1.70
N ALA A 22 -1.35 -7.05 -2.03
CA ALA A 22 -0.30 -7.08 -3.03
C ALA A 22 -0.80 -6.68 -4.42
N SER A 23 -1.97 -7.15 -4.83
CA SER A 23 -2.62 -6.72 -6.08
C SER A 23 -2.92 -5.23 -6.11
N ALA A 24 -3.42 -4.65 -5.01
CA ALA A 24 -3.64 -3.21 -4.92
C ALA A 24 -2.33 -2.42 -4.99
N LEU A 25 -1.29 -2.89 -4.29
CA LEU A 25 0.03 -2.27 -4.29
C LEU A 25 0.68 -2.29 -5.67
N ILE A 26 0.50 -3.35 -6.46
CA ILE A 26 1.02 -3.40 -7.85
C ILE A 26 0.48 -2.26 -8.69
N LEU A 27 -0.83 -2.00 -8.63
CA LEU A 27 -1.43 -0.93 -9.40
C LEU A 27 -0.83 0.43 -9.04
N VAL A 28 -0.58 0.67 -7.75
CA VAL A 28 0.08 1.88 -7.26
C VAL A 28 1.54 1.93 -7.71
N LEU A 29 2.30 0.84 -7.58
CA LEU A 29 3.68 0.77 -8.05
C LEU A 29 3.78 1.09 -9.54
N LEU A 30 2.90 0.52 -10.37
CA LEU A 30 2.86 0.78 -11.80
C LEU A 30 2.46 2.22 -12.12
N ALA A 31 1.57 2.83 -11.33
CA ALA A 31 1.19 4.24 -11.50
C ALA A 31 2.33 5.20 -11.16
N HIS A 32 3.22 4.83 -10.24
CA HIS A 32 4.42 5.60 -9.86
C HIS A 32 5.68 5.19 -10.64
N ALA A 33 5.59 4.21 -11.53
CA ALA A 33 6.73 3.73 -12.30
C ALA A 33 7.03 4.67 -13.50
N LYS A 34 8.28 5.09 -13.61
CA LYS A 34 8.85 5.76 -14.79
C LYS A 34 9.10 4.76 -15.91
N THR A 35 9.39 5.26 -17.10
CA THR A 35 9.66 4.45 -18.31
C THR A 35 10.83 3.48 -18.14
N ASP A 36 11.82 3.85 -17.31
CA ASP A 36 12.98 3.02 -16.97
C ASP A 36 12.71 2.03 -15.82
N GLY A 37 11.45 1.95 -15.36
CA GLY A 37 10.99 1.09 -14.27
C GLY A 37 11.27 1.65 -12.87
N LYS A 38 11.89 2.84 -12.73
CA LYS A 38 12.10 3.45 -11.41
C LYS A 38 10.77 3.85 -10.78
N ILE A 39 10.55 3.48 -9.52
CA ILE A 39 9.38 3.89 -8.76
C ILE A 39 9.64 5.26 -8.13
N ASP A 40 8.89 6.27 -8.57
CA ASP A 40 9.00 7.65 -8.08
C ASP A 40 8.06 7.89 -6.90
N ALA A 41 8.23 7.08 -5.86
CA ALA A 41 7.48 7.18 -4.62
C ALA A 41 8.24 6.53 -3.46
N SER A 42 8.21 7.20 -2.31
CA SER A 42 8.61 6.64 -1.03
C SER A 42 7.63 5.57 -0.54
N ARG A 43 8.05 4.74 0.41
CA ARG A 43 7.14 3.77 1.05
C ARG A 43 5.95 4.44 1.74
N ALA A 44 6.12 5.66 2.25
CA ALA A 44 5.06 6.40 2.92
C ALA A 44 3.98 6.84 1.90
N GLU A 45 4.40 7.33 0.73
CA GLU A 45 3.49 7.69 -0.37
C GLU A 45 2.77 6.46 -0.91
N LEU A 46 3.49 5.35 -1.13
CA LEU A 46 2.89 4.09 -1.53
C LEU A 46 1.86 3.60 -0.50
N ALA A 47 2.16 3.72 0.79
CA ALA A 47 1.25 3.35 1.87
C ALA A 47 0.00 4.24 1.89
N ALA A 48 0.14 5.55 1.71
CA ALA A 48 -0.99 6.47 1.63
C ALA A 48 -1.90 6.15 0.43
N ALA A 49 -1.33 5.85 -0.72
CA ALA A 49 -2.07 5.53 -1.94
C ALA A 49 -2.87 4.22 -1.86
N VAL A 50 -2.40 3.23 -1.09
CA VAL A 50 -3.14 1.97 -0.86
C VAL A 50 -3.98 1.99 0.41
N ASP A 51 -3.98 3.09 1.17
CA ASP A 51 -4.63 3.13 2.46
C ASP A 51 -6.16 3.14 2.33
N ARG A 52 -6.80 2.19 3.02
CA ARG A 52 -8.27 2.04 3.02
C ARG A 52 -8.86 2.30 4.39
N SER A 53 -8.15 3.07 5.22
CA SER A 53 -8.54 3.32 6.60
C SER A 53 -9.94 3.94 6.72
N HIS A 54 -10.29 4.82 5.78
CA HIS A 54 -11.60 5.46 5.70
C HIS A 54 -12.76 4.45 5.55
N ALA A 55 -12.52 3.27 4.97
CA ALA A 55 -13.54 2.26 4.77
C ALA A 55 -13.84 1.44 6.04
N TYR A 56 -13.01 1.56 7.09
CA TYR A 56 -13.10 0.74 8.30
C TYR A 56 -13.01 1.56 9.60
N PRO A 57 -13.81 2.63 9.79
CA PRO A 57 -13.66 3.58 10.90
C PRO A 57 -13.67 2.92 12.28
N ALA A 58 -14.55 1.93 12.51
CA ALA A 58 -14.62 1.19 13.77
C ALA A 58 -13.31 0.47 14.12
N ARG A 59 -12.57 -0.06 13.13
CA ARG A 59 -11.27 -0.71 13.36
C ARG A 59 -10.19 0.31 13.73
N HIS A 60 -10.26 1.51 13.14
CA HIS A 60 -9.33 2.59 13.46
C HIS A 60 -9.54 3.10 14.88
N GLN A 61 -10.79 3.30 15.27
CA GLN A 61 -11.14 3.71 16.62
C GLN A 61 -10.67 2.68 17.67
N ALA A 62 -11.03 1.40 17.49
CA ALA A 62 -10.59 0.34 18.41
C ALA A 62 -9.06 0.21 18.51
N ARG A 63 -8.34 0.51 17.42
CA ARG A 63 -6.87 0.57 17.45
C ARG A 63 -6.38 1.80 18.22
N ALA A 64 -6.97 2.97 18.01
CA ALA A 64 -6.59 4.19 18.70
C ALA A 64 -6.77 4.03 20.22
N GLU A 65 -7.88 3.45 20.66
CA GLU A 65 -8.15 3.15 22.07
C GLU A 65 -7.08 2.21 22.66
N ARG A 66 -6.76 1.11 21.96
CA ARG A 66 -5.70 0.17 22.39
C ARG A 66 -4.34 0.83 22.47
N LEU A 67 -3.98 1.68 21.50
CA LEU A 67 -2.73 2.41 21.52
C LEU A 67 -2.68 3.42 22.67
N GLY A 68 -3.81 4.06 22.99
CA GLY A 68 -3.93 4.94 24.16
C GLY A 68 -3.63 4.19 25.46
N GLN A 69 -4.17 2.98 25.64
CA GLN A 69 -3.86 2.13 26.79
C GLN A 69 -2.38 1.75 26.82
N LYS A 70 -1.81 1.36 25.68
CA LYS A 70 -0.38 1.01 25.57
C LYS A 70 0.55 2.19 25.87
N GLN A 71 0.17 3.41 25.49
CA GLN A 71 0.91 4.61 25.85
C GLN A 71 0.91 4.81 27.37
N GLN A 72 -0.24 4.66 28.03
CA GLN A 72 -0.33 4.77 29.48
C GLN A 72 0.54 3.71 30.19
N GLU A 73 0.50 2.46 29.72
CA GLU A 73 1.37 1.38 30.21
C GLU A 73 2.86 1.72 30.06
N LEU A 74 3.25 2.29 28.91
CA LEU A 74 4.63 2.73 28.67
C LEU A 74 5.03 3.85 29.63
N ASP A 75 4.18 4.87 29.79
CA ASP A 75 4.47 6.02 30.67
C ASP A 75 4.66 5.58 32.12
N LEU A 76 3.78 4.69 32.61
CA LEU A 76 3.91 4.05 33.92
C LEU A 76 5.24 3.29 34.04
N TYR A 77 5.58 2.47 33.04
CA TYR A 77 6.82 1.71 33.05
C TYR A 77 8.06 2.63 33.07
N LEU A 78 8.09 3.66 32.23
CA LEU A 78 9.19 4.64 32.20
C LEU A 78 9.35 5.34 33.55
N ALA A 79 8.26 5.73 34.21
CA ALA A 79 8.30 6.30 35.55
C ALA A 79 8.88 5.33 36.58
N THR A 80 8.55 4.03 36.51
CA THR A 80 9.14 3.02 37.42
C THR A 80 10.64 2.85 37.20
N LEU A 81 11.12 2.95 35.96
CA LEU A 81 12.56 2.89 35.66
C LEU A 81 13.30 4.09 36.26
N GLU A 82 12.72 5.29 36.14
CA GLU A 82 13.30 6.51 36.73
C GLU A 82 13.34 6.43 38.26
N GLN A 83 12.29 5.90 38.89
CA GLN A 83 12.28 5.67 40.34
C GLN A 83 13.33 4.66 40.80
N LYS A 84 13.53 3.55 40.07
CA LYS A 84 14.55 2.55 40.38
C LYS A 84 15.96 3.14 40.30
N HIS A 85 16.23 3.93 39.27
CA HIS A 85 17.50 4.65 39.14
C HIS A 85 17.69 5.66 40.28
N ALA A 86 16.67 6.44 40.63
CA ALA A 86 16.74 7.41 41.72
C ALA A 86 17.02 6.77 43.09
N LYS A 87 16.58 5.52 43.30
CA LYS A 87 16.85 4.74 44.52
C LYS A 87 18.21 4.04 44.52
N GLY A 88 18.93 4.06 43.40
CA GLY A 88 20.21 3.35 43.23
C GLY A 88 20.05 1.86 42.90
N ASP A 89 18.83 1.37 42.66
CA ASP A 89 18.55 -0.03 42.31
C ASP A 89 18.92 -0.36 40.86
N MET A 90 19.33 0.63 40.07
CA MET A 90 19.64 0.52 38.65
C MET A 90 20.69 1.57 38.27
N SER A 91 21.68 1.16 37.47
CA SER A 91 22.67 2.08 36.89
C SER A 91 22.09 2.92 35.76
N TYR A 92 22.75 4.04 35.44
CA TYR A 92 22.33 4.89 34.32
C TYR A 92 22.37 4.15 32.96
N GLY A 93 23.34 3.25 32.76
CA GLY A 93 23.46 2.45 31.54
C GLY A 93 22.27 1.51 31.35
N GLU A 94 21.88 0.81 32.42
CA GLU A 94 20.71 -0.07 32.43
C GLU A 94 19.41 0.71 32.22
N LEU A 95 19.27 1.89 32.85
CA LEU A 95 18.13 2.78 32.63
C LEU A 95 18.01 3.17 31.15
N LYS A 96 19.11 3.64 30.56
CA LYS A 96 19.12 4.06 29.15
C LYS A 96 18.71 2.92 28.22
N GLN A 97 19.30 1.74 28.39
CA GLN A 97 18.99 0.58 27.56
C GLN A 97 17.54 0.11 27.75
N ALA A 98 17.03 0.07 28.98
CA ALA A 98 15.64 -0.33 29.25
C ALA A 98 14.64 0.67 28.65
N ARG A 99 14.92 1.98 28.73
CA ARG A 99 14.11 3.02 28.09
C ARG A 99 14.09 2.88 26.58
N GLU A 100 15.25 2.74 25.95
CA GLU A 100 15.36 2.56 24.49
C GLU A 100 14.58 1.33 24.03
N CYS A 101 14.76 0.18 24.70
CA CYS A 101 14.03 -1.05 24.40
C CYS A 101 12.50 -0.88 24.53
N ALA A 102 12.02 -0.21 25.59
CA ALA A 102 10.60 0.01 25.82
C ALA A 102 9.97 0.91 24.75
N ILE A 103 10.64 2.01 24.41
CA ILE A 103 10.21 2.94 23.37
C ILE A 103 10.21 2.25 22.01
N ASP A 104 11.27 1.51 21.66
CA ASP A 104 11.35 0.78 20.40
C ASP A 104 10.25 -0.27 20.26
N SER A 105 9.91 -0.96 21.36
CA SER A 105 8.80 -1.91 21.37
C SER A 105 7.46 -1.22 21.10
N PHE A 106 7.19 -0.10 21.76
CA PHE A 106 5.97 0.67 21.55
C PHE A 106 5.87 1.25 20.13
N LEU A 107 6.97 1.80 19.59
CA LEU A 107 7.02 2.33 18.23
C LEU A 107 6.71 1.25 17.16
N LYS A 108 7.08 -0.01 17.41
CA LYS A 108 6.69 -1.13 16.53
C LYS A 108 5.18 -1.35 16.50
N GLU A 109 4.48 -1.15 17.61
CA GLU A 109 3.02 -1.27 17.70
C GLU A 109 2.28 -0.07 17.09
N VAL A 110 2.81 1.14 17.31
CA VAL A 110 2.25 2.40 16.77
C VAL A 110 2.38 2.48 15.25
N ARG A 111 3.36 1.81 14.67
CA ARG A 111 3.62 1.81 13.21
C ARG A 111 2.34 1.59 12.41
N SER A 112 2.15 2.40 11.36
CA SER A 112 1.02 2.25 10.43
C SER A 112 0.95 0.80 9.91
N PRO A 113 -0.16 0.08 10.12
CA PRO A 113 -0.34 -1.28 9.60
C PRO A 113 -0.20 -1.33 8.08
N THR A 114 -0.68 -0.28 7.40
CA THR A 114 -0.57 -0.13 5.95
C THR A 114 0.90 -0.02 5.53
N LEU A 115 1.68 0.84 6.20
CA LEU A 115 3.12 0.98 5.92
C LEU A 115 3.90 -0.32 6.18
N ALA A 116 3.54 -1.05 7.24
CA ALA A 116 4.13 -2.35 7.55
C ALA A 116 3.80 -3.40 6.45
N ASN A 117 2.57 -3.40 5.94
CA ASN A 117 2.16 -4.26 4.84
C ASN A 117 2.87 -3.91 3.54
N VAL A 118 2.99 -2.63 3.20
CA VAL A 118 3.79 -2.17 2.05
C VAL A 118 5.21 -2.68 2.15
N SER A 119 5.86 -2.49 3.31
CA SER A 119 7.24 -2.96 3.52
C SER A 119 7.37 -4.47 3.36
N ARG A 120 6.41 -5.25 3.88
CA ARG A 120 6.40 -6.71 3.74
C ARG A 120 6.25 -7.14 2.28
N VAL A 121 5.26 -6.61 1.57
CA VAL A 121 5.00 -7.01 0.18
C VAL A 121 6.13 -6.57 -0.75
N ILE A 122 6.70 -5.37 -0.56
CA ILE A 122 7.91 -4.95 -1.30
C ILE A 122 9.03 -5.97 -1.11
N ASN A 123 9.30 -6.42 0.12
CA ASN A 123 10.33 -7.42 0.38
C ASN A 123 10.01 -8.79 -0.24
N GLU A 124 8.73 -9.18 -0.32
CA GLU A 124 8.31 -10.37 -1.06
C GLU A 124 8.60 -10.23 -2.56
N PHE A 125 8.28 -9.08 -3.16
CA PHE A 125 8.56 -8.79 -4.57
C PHE A 125 10.06 -8.68 -4.87
N ILE A 126 10.88 -8.16 -3.95
CA ILE A 126 12.34 -8.17 -4.09
C ILE A 126 12.86 -9.60 -4.09
N ARG A 127 12.42 -10.43 -3.13
CA ARG A 127 12.83 -11.85 -3.06
C ARG A 127 12.37 -12.66 -4.28
N ALA A 128 11.21 -12.32 -4.85
CA ALA A 128 10.71 -12.91 -6.08
C ALA A 128 11.42 -12.37 -7.35
N GLY A 129 12.35 -11.42 -7.22
CA GLY A 129 13.06 -10.81 -8.35
C GLY A 129 12.20 -9.89 -9.22
N MET A 130 11.06 -9.41 -8.71
CA MET A 130 10.17 -8.47 -9.40
C MET A 130 10.56 -7.02 -9.18
N LEU A 131 11.17 -6.73 -8.03
CA LEU A 131 11.72 -5.43 -7.68
C LEU A 131 13.20 -5.57 -7.34
N SER A 132 13.96 -4.52 -7.62
CA SER A 132 15.28 -4.29 -7.06
C SER A 132 15.22 -3.06 -6.15
N ALA A 133 16.09 -3.03 -5.14
CA ALA A 133 16.23 -1.90 -4.23
C ALA A 133 17.68 -1.47 -4.16
N ARG A 134 17.92 -0.16 -4.19
CA ARG A 134 19.19 0.48 -3.84
C ARG A 134 18.95 1.53 -2.78
N TYR A 135 19.97 1.87 -2.01
CA TYR A 135 19.87 2.80 -0.89
C TYR A 135 20.75 4.01 -1.15
N ILE A 136 20.16 5.19 -1.12
CA ILE A 136 20.81 6.47 -1.40
C ILE A 136 21.05 7.17 -0.06
N ASP A 137 22.27 7.60 0.21
CA ASP A 137 22.57 8.42 1.39
C ASP A 137 22.28 9.92 1.16
N ALA A 138 22.62 10.76 2.16
CA ALA A 138 22.42 12.20 2.07
C ALA A 138 23.32 12.88 1.02
N GLN A 139 24.43 12.22 0.64
CA GLN A 139 25.41 12.67 -0.34
C GLN A 139 25.04 12.24 -1.77
N GLY A 140 24.04 11.36 -1.92
CA GLY A 140 23.58 10.84 -3.21
C GLY A 140 24.30 9.57 -3.64
N GLU A 141 25.11 8.95 -2.78
CA GLU A 141 25.81 7.71 -3.08
C GLU A 141 24.89 6.50 -2.92
N PHE A 142 25.07 5.51 -3.80
CA PHE A 142 24.23 4.32 -3.84
C PHE A 142 24.89 3.12 -3.17
N TYR A 143 24.11 2.42 -2.36
CA TYR A 143 24.49 1.24 -1.60
C TYR A 143 23.48 0.12 -1.78
N ASP A 144 23.92 -1.12 -1.61
CA ASP A 144 23.04 -2.30 -1.68
C ASP A 144 22.41 -2.64 -0.31
N THR A 145 22.90 -2.03 0.77
CA THR A 145 22.46 -2.31 2.14
C THR A 145 21.76 -1.12 2.80
N PRO A 146 20.68 -1.37 3.57
CA PRO A 146 20.02 -0.34 4.34
C PRO A 146 20.90 0.13 5.50
N ALA A 147 20.94 1.45 5.74
CA ALA A 147 21.55 2.04 6.93
C ALA A 147 20.74 3.28 7.39
N LYS A 148 20.96 3.72 8.63
CA LYS A 148 20.31 4.92 9.17
C LYS A 148 20.67 6.13 8.30
N GLY A 149 19.65 6.90 7.89
CA GLY A 149 19.81 8.06 7.02
C GLY A 149 19.79 7.75 5.52
N ARG A 150 19.77 6.47 5.11
CA ARG A 150 19.63 6.09 3.70
C ARG A 150 18.18 5.94 3.28
N ILE A 151 17.85 6.40 2.07
CA ILE A 151 16.53 6.30 1.45
C ILE A 151 16.55 5.19 0.42
N ALA A 152 15.52 4.34 0.41
CA ALA A 152 15.41 3.26 -0.55
C ALA A 152 14.81 3.74 -1.88
N GLU A 153 15.51 3.48 -2.98
CA GLU A 153 15.04 3.58 -4.35
C GLU A 153 14.63 2.19 -4.85
N TYR A 154 13.46 2.08 -5.48
CA TYR A 154 12.97 0.84 -6.06
C TYR A 154 12.91 0.91 -7.58
N ARG A 155 13.18 -0.21 -8.24
CA ARG A 155 13.04 -0.35 -9.69
C ARG A 155 12.40 -1.68 -10.05
N LEU A 156 11.46 -1.66 -10.98
CA LEU A 156 10.87 -2.85 -11.59
C LEU A 156 11.94 -3.63 -12.34
N THR A 157 12.06 -4.92 -12.05
CA THR A 157 12.99 -5.79 -12.76
C THR A 157 12.34 -6.23 -14.08
N PRO A 158 12.92 -5.88 -15.24
CA PRO A 158 12.36 -6.31 -16.52
C PRO A 158 12.34 -7.84 -16.61
N PRO A 159 11.39 -8.42 -17.36
CA PRO A 159 11.45 -9.83 -17.71
C PRO A 159 12.79 -10.15 -18.41
N PRO A 160 13.41 -11.31 -18.12
CA PRO A 160 14.55 -11.77 -18.90
C PRO A 160 14.12 -11.77 -20.37
N SER A 161 14.92 -11.08 -21.18
CA SER A 161 14.54 -10.57 -22.49
C SER A 161 14.01 -11.64 -23.44
N ALA A 162 12.74 -11.49 -23.81
CA ALA A 162 12.32 -11.57 -25.20
C ALA A 162 11.40 -10.36 -25.47
N GLN A 163 11.96 -9.34 -26.14
CA GLN A 163 11.25 -8.21 -26.75
C GLN A 163 10.49 -7.23 -25.83
N LEU A 164 11.24 -6.35 -25.15
CA LEU A 164 10.72 -5.06 -24.68
C LEU A 164 11.08 -3.97 -25.69
N SER A 165 10.42 -3.99 -26.84
CA SER A 165 10.45 -2.86 -27.79
C SER A 165 9.89 -1.62 -27.08
N ARG A 166 10.68 -0.55 -27.07
CA ARG A 166 10.41 0.77 -26.46
C ARG A 166 8.94 1.17 -26.63
N LEU A 167 8.17 1.15 -25.55
CA LEU A 167 6.80 1.67 -25.52
C LEU A 167 6.84 3.20 -25.29
N PRO A 168 6.05 3.99 -26.04
CA PRO A 168 6.01 5.45 -25.87
C PRO A 168 5.23 5.86 -24.62
N ASP A 169 5.57 7.03 -24.08
CA ASP A 169 5.07 7.61 -22.83
C ASP A 169 3.54 7.59 -22.68
N ALA A 170 3.07 7.04 -21.56
CA ALA A 170 1.66 7.02 -21.15
C ALA A 170 1.04 8.43 -20.99
N ALA A 171 1.87 9.46 -20.84
CA ALA A 171 1.42 10.85 -20.80
C ALA A 171 0.81 11.34 -22.13
N SER A 172 1.12 10.69 -23.26
CA SER A 172 0.59 11.09 -24.58
C SER A 172 -0.82 10.58 -24.87
N GLN A 173 -1.30 9.54 -24.16
CA GLN A 173 -2.58 8.88 -24.44
C GLN A 173 -3.79 9.54 -23.77
N ASN A 174 -3.57 10.42 -22.78
CA ASN A 174 -4.66 11.09 -22.05
C ASN A 174 -5.27 12.29 -22.79
N LYS A 175 -4.79 12.65 -23.98
CA LYS A 175 -5.25 13.85 -24.70
C LYS A 175 -6.35 13.61 -25.73
N SER A 176 -6.65 12.38 -26.14
CA SER A 176 -7.47 12.15 -27.37
C SER A 176 -8.76 11.32 -27.21
N SER A 177 -9.02 10.67 -26.08
CA SER A 177 -10.10 9.66 -25.99
C SER A 177 -11.37 10.09 -25.24
N ILE A 178 -11.34 11.15 -24.42
CA ILE A 178 -12.53 11.52 -23.61
C ILE A 178 -13.57 12.33 -24.42
N ARG A 179 -13.17 13.02 -25.51
CA ARG A 179 -14.11 13.86 -26.29
C ARG A 179 -14.96 13.11 -27.33
N LYS A 180 -14.67 11.85 -27.66
CA LYS A 180 -15.43 11.11 -28.69
C LYS A 180 -16.62 10.32 -28.15
N SER A 181 -16.66 10.03 -26.85
CA SER A 181 -17.68 9.16 -26.26
C SER A 181 -19.03 9.83 -25.97
N PHE A 182 -19.13 11.17 -26.12
CA PHE A 182 -20.34 11.94 -25.79
C PHE A 182 -21.05 12.57 -27.00
N ALA A 183 -20.56 12.34 -28.23
CA ALA A 183 -21.13 12.95 -29.44
C ALA A 183 -22.17 12.10 -30.19
N GLN A 184 -22.67 11.00 -29.60
CA GLN A 184 -23.70 10.18 -30.27
C GLN A 184 -24.90 9.86 -29.36
N LYS A 185 -25.97 10.60 -29.59
CA LYS A 185 -27.39 10.20 -29.47
C LYS A 185 -28.14 10.99 -30.57
N PRO A 186 -29.37 10.64 -30.99
CA PRO A 186 -30.10 9.35 -30.97
C PRO A 186 -30.68 9.00 -32.37
N GLY A 187 -31.29 7.82 -32.55
CA GLY A 187 -32.03 7.48 -33.77
C GLY A 187 -32.90 6.23 -33.65
N ASN A 188 -34.20 6.40 -33.90
CA ASN A 188 -35.30 5.43 -33.91
C ASN A 188 -35.06 4.22 -34.83
N ASP A 189 -35.61 3.04 -34.51
CA ASP A 189 -36.90 2.59 -35.07
C ASP A 189 -37.35 1.23 -34.52
N ALA A 190 -38.67 1.05 -34.55
CA ALA A 190 -39.47 0.01 -33.94
C ALA A 190 -39.42 -1.35 -34.65
N GLN A 191 -39.72 -2.44 -33.93
CA GLN A 191 -40.62 -3.49 -34.42
C GLN A 191 -41.19 -4.36 -33.29
N GLN A 192 -42.49 -4.64 -33.43
CA GLN A 192 -43.44 -5.23 -32.51
C GLN A 192 -43.39 -6.76 -32.49
N ALA A 193 -43.84 -7.39 -31.39
CA ALA A 193 -44.52 -8.69 -31.42
C ALA A 193 -45.58 -8.74 -30.30
N PRO A 194 -46.74 -9.41 -30.51
CA PRO A 194 -47.98 -9.09 -29.82
C PRO A 194 -48.26 -9.89 -28.54
N PHE A 195 -49.12 -9.30 -27.72
CA PHE A 195 -49.67 -9.73 -26.45
C PHE A 195 -50.52 -11.01 -26.52
N GLY A 196 -50.40 -11.86 -25.50
CA GLY A 196 -51.46 -12.73 -25.00
C GLY A 196 -51.84 -12.29 -23.58
N TRP A 197 -53.08 -11.80 -23.41
CA TRP A 197 -53.66 -11.42 -22.13
C TRP A 197 -54.27 -12.63 -21.41
N SER A 198 -53.98 -12.78 -20.12
CA SER A 198 -54.98 -13.25 -19.16
C SER A 198 -54.73 -12.56 -17.82
N ALA A 199 -55.72 -11.77 -17.43
CA ALA A 199 -55.77 -10.95 -16.24
C ALA A 199 -55.87 -11.78 -14.95
N GLY A 200 -55.29 -11.25 -13.87
CA GLY A 200 -55.43 -11.76 -12.51
C GLY A 200 -54.91 -10.74 -11.50
N ILE A 201 -55.66 -9.65 -11.32
CA ILE A 201 -55.45 -8.67 -10.25
C ILE A 201 -55.92 -9.27 -8.93
N LYS A 202 -55.08 -9.17 -7.89
CA LYS A 202 -55.40 -8.86 -6.46
C LYS A 202 -54.11 -8.98 -5.66
N GLN A 203 -53.79 -8.26 -4.60
CA GLN A 203 -54.17 -6.97 -4.02
C GLN A 203 -53.13 -6.83 -2.87
N LEU A 204 -52.64 -5.62 -2.61
CA LEU A 204 -51.75 -5.34 -1.48
C LEU A 204 -52.37 -5.80 -0.16
N ASP A 205 -51.54 -6.28 0.76
CA ASP A 205 -51.60 -5.80 2.14
C ASP A 205 -50.23 -5.87 2.82
N LEU A 206 -49.90 -4.73 3.43
CA LEU A 206 -48.82 -4.51 4.38
C LEU A 206 -49.18 -5.16 5.71
N LEU A 207 -48.27 -5.96 6.27
CA LEU A 207 -47.93 -6.00 7.69
C LEU A 207 -46.47 -6.47 7.83
#